data_AF-A0AAW1ZAW1-F1
#
_entry.id   AF-A0AAW1ZAW1-F1
#
_cell.length_a   1.000
_cell.length_b   1.000
_cell.length_c   1.000
_cell.angle_alpha   90.00
_cell.angle_beta   90.00
_cell.angle_gamma   90.00
#
_symmetry.space_group_name_H-M   'P 1'
#
loop_
_entity.id
_entity.type
_entity.pdbx_description
1 polymer ?
#
loop_
_entity_poly.entity_id
_entity_poly.type
_entity_poly.pdbx_seq_one_letter_code
_entity_poly.pdbx_strand_id
1 'polypeptide(L)'
;MMSTAVGEEVQKIISKALPGLLEEKKEQLLQRLFSWGVESTDDLKYVEGTPGVDLSDLLPPIQICKLLDSFKRAGEQNQSADVPSTIPPPSSTVTLDTISPPSLSSTTAVIWPESFQVPWNQMPSELCSAIANGKRPLPAD
;
A
#
# COMPACT_ATOMS: atom_id res chain seq x y z
N MET A 1 22.70 20.29 5.65
CA MET A 1 23.59 19.40 6.45
C MET A 1 22.79 18.14 6.69
N MET A 2 23.29 16.99 6.29
CA MET A 2 22.63 15.71 6.55
C MET A 2 22.48 15.54 8.07
N SER A 3 21.25 15.43 8.57
CA SER A 3 21.04 14.89 9.90
C SER A 3 21.38 13.40 9.80
N THR A 4 22.60 13.01 10.15
CA THR A 4 23.08 11.62 10.02
C THR A 4 22.10 10.62 10.65
N ALA A 5 21.42 11.03 11.72
CA ALA A 5 20.37 10.28 12.38
C ALA A 5 19.17 9.89 11.50
N VAL A 6 18.69 10.77 10.60
CA VAL A 6 17.55 10.41 9.73
C VAL A 6 18.00 9.46 8.61
N GLY A 7 19.18 9.68 8.04
CA GLY A 7 19.76 8.81 7.03
C GLY A 7 19.91 7.38 7.55
N GLU A 8 20.41 7.22 8.78
CA GLU A 8 20.56 5.92 9.43
C GLU A 8 19.22 5.19 9.65
N GLU A 9 18.17 5.90 10.10
CA GLU A 9 16.86 5.28 10.32
C GLU A 9 16.19 4.90 8.99
N VAL A 10 16.25 5.75 7.97
CA VAL A 10 15.73 5.43 6.62
C VAL A 10 16.49 4.24 6.02
N GLN A 11 17.82 4.21 6.14
CA GLN A 11 18.65 3.09 5.66
C GLN A 11 18.32 1.78 6.38
N LYS A 12 18.03 1.84 7.67
CA LYS A 12 17.58 0.69 8.46
C LYS A 12 16.20 0.19 8.01
N ILE A 13 15.27 1.09 7.69
CA ILE A 13 13.96 0.74 7.13
C ILE A 13 14.12 0.06 5.76
N ILE A 14 14.96 0.61 4.88
CA ILE A 14 15.29 0.01 3.57
C ILE A 14 15.88 -1.39 3.75
N SER A 15 16.86 -1.54 4.66
CA SER A 15 17.52 -2.83 4.93
C SER A 15 16.55 -3.86 5.51
N LYS A 16 15.58 -3.43 6.32
CA LYS A 16 14.51 -4.28 6.85
C LYS A 16 13.52 -4.69 5.77
N ALA A 17 13.13 -3.78 4.88
CA ALA A 17 12.19 -4.05 3.80
C ALA A 17 12.78 -5.00 2.75
N LEU A 18 14.07 -4.81 2.43
CA LEU A 18 14.79 -5.50 1.37
C LEU A 18 16.17 -6.00 1.89
N PRO A 19 16.19 -7.06 2.70
CA PRO A 19 17.42 -7.58 3.31
C PRO A 19 18.44 -8.14 2.30
N GLY A 20 17.97 -8.56 1.12
CA GLY A 20 18.82 -9.08 0.04
C GLY A 20 19.25 -8.03 -1.00
N LEU A 21 19.00 -6.74 -0.77
CA LEU A 21 19.37 -5.69 -1.71
C LEU A 21 20.86 -5.33 -1.56
N LEU A 22 21.54 -5.10 -2.70
CA LEU A 22 22.94 -4.67 -2.71
C LEU A 22 23.11 -3.32 -2.01
N GLU A 23 24.19 -3.16 -1.23
CA GLU A 23 24.40 -1.94 -0.43
C GLU A 23 24.51 -0.67 -1.30
N GLU A 24 25.16 -0.75 -2.46
CA GLU A 24 25.21 0.35 -3.45
C GLU A 24 23.81 0.80 -3.87
N LYS A 25 22.91 -0.16 -4.04
CA LYS A 25 21.54 0.07 -4.50
C LYS A 25 20.66 0.64 -3.38
N LYS A 26 20.94 0.29 -2.12
CA LYS A 26 20.33 0.91 -0.94
C LYS A 26 20.77 2.36 -0.80
N GLU A 27 22.04 2.66 -1.02
CA GLU A 27 22.56 4.03 -0.99
C GLU A 27 21.93 4.89 -2.09
N GLN A 28 21.84 4.37 -3.33
CA GLN A 28 21.14 5.06 -4.42
C GLN A 28 19.69 5.37 -4.09
N LEU A 29 18.98 4.41 -3.48
CA LEU A 29 17.61 4.59 -3.04
C LEU A 29 17.51 5.65 -1.93
N LEU A 30 18.42 5.64 -0.98
CA LEU A 30 18.50 6.63 0.10
C LEU A 30 18.72 8.05 -0.47
N GLN A 31 19.69 8.21 -1.36
CA GLN A 31 19.95 9.48 -2.06
C GLN A 31 18.74 9.95 -2.87
N ARG A 32 18.03 9.00 -3.53
CA ARG A 32 16.81 9.30 -4.29
C ARG A 32 15.70 9.84 -3.38
N LEU A 33 15.47 9.20 -2.23
CA LEU A 33 14.48 9.64 -1.24
C LEU A 33 14.78 11.05 -0.73
N PHE A 34 16.04 11.36 -0.42
CA PHE A 34 16.44 12.71 -0.05
C PHE A 34 16.25 13.71 -1.18
N SER A 35 16.50 13.33 -2.44
CA SER A 35 16.24 14.18 -3.60
C SER A 35 14.76 14.54 -3.78
N TRP A 36 13.86 13.71 -3.24
CA TRP A 36 12.41 13.97 -3.19
C TRP A 36 11.98 14.81 -1.99
N GLY A 37 12.90 15.17 -1.09
CA GLY A 37 12.61 15.98 0.09
C GLY A 37 12.17 15.19 1.32
N VAL A 38 12.52 13.89 1.43
CA VAL A 38 12.34 13.13 2.67
C VAL A 38 13.32 13.68 3.72
N GLU A 39 12.80 14.32 4.77
CA GLU A 39 13.59 14.91 5.87
C GLU A 39 13.42 14.14 7.18
N SER A 40 12.36 13.34 7.28
CA SER A 40 11.97 12.52 8.43
C SER A 40 11.47 11.14 7.99
N THR A 41 11.52 10.17 8.90
CA THR A 41 10.89 8.85 8.65
C THR A 41 9.38 8.93 8.53
N ASP A 42 8.75 9.98 9.05
CA ASP A 42 7.33 10.26 8.86
C ASP A 42 6.98 10.58 7.39
N ASP A 43 7.90 11.20 6.65
CA ASP A 43 7.68 11.60 5.25
C ASP A 43 7.59 10.39 4.30
N LEU A 44 8.14 9.25 4.73
CA LEU A 44 8.15 8.01 3.94
C LEU A 44 6.75 7.54 3.54
N LYS A 45 5.71 7.87 4.33
CA LYS A 45 4.32 7.53 4.00
C LYS A 45 3.79 8.28 2.76
N TYR A 46 4.43 9.36 2.34
CA TYR A 46 4.03 10.15 1.18
C TYR A 46 4.75 9.75 -0.12
N VAL A 47 5.67 8.78 -0.06
CA VAL A 47 6.45 8.32 -1.22
C VAL A 47 5.56 7.63 -2.26
N GLU A 48 4.48 6.97 -1.86
CA GLU A 48 3.54 6.31 -2.80
C GLU A 48 2.69 7.33 -3.59
N GLY A 49 2.46 8.53 -3.04
CA GLY A 49 1.59 9.55 -3.63
C GLY A 49 2.31 10.59 -4.50
N THR A 50 3.63 10.52 -4.63
CA THR A 50 4.41 11.55 -5.32
C THR A 50 4.52 11.24 -6.82
N PRO A 51 3.94 12.08 -7.70
CA PRO A 51 3.99 11.85 -9.14
C PRO A 51 5.44 11.98 -9.63
N GLY A 52 5.95 10.95 -10.32
CA GLY A 52 7.34 10.91 -10.81
C GLY A 52 8.31 10.13 -9.91
N VAL A 53 7.80 9.47 -8.87
CA VAL A 53 8.55 8.48 -8.08
C VAL A 53 8.63 7.16 -8.84
N ASP A 54 9.42 7.17 -9.91
CA ASP A 54 9.77 5.94 -10.60
C ASP A 54 10.96 5.27 -9.89
N LEU A 55 10.65 4.24 -9.11
CA LEU A 55 11.65 3.34 -8.56
C LEU A 55 11.90 2.14 -9.49
N SER A 56 11.23 2.06 -10.64
CA SER A 56 11.33 0.90 -11.55
C SER A 56 12.72 0.76 -12.17
N ASP A 57 13.46 1.86 -12.31
CA ASP A 57 14.87 1.82 -12.73
C ASP A 57 15.77 1.13 -11.69
N LEU A 58 15.39 1.25 -10.41
CA LEU A 58 16.17 0.76 -9.29
C LEU A 58 15.63 -0.54 -8.74
N LEU A 59 14.36 -0.89 -8.84
CA LEU A 59 13.83 -2.07 -8.15
C LEU A 59 12.78 -2.75 -9.03
N PRO A 60 12.72 -4.10 -9.04
CA PRO A 60 11.59 -4.82 -9.57
C PRO A 60 10.29 -4.38 -8.88
N PRO A 61 9.13 -4.41 -9.57
CA PRO A 61 7.85 -3.95 -9.01
C PRO A 61 7.51 -4.56 -7.64
N ILE A 62 7.79 -5.85 -7.44
CA ILE A 62 7.54 -6.54 -6.17
C ILE A 62 8.36 -5.95 -5.02
N GLN A 63 9.62 -5.56 -5.30
CA GLN A 63 10.49 -4.96 -4.29
C GLN A 63 10.05 -3.53 -3.94
N ILE A 64 9.53 -2.78 -4.92
CA ILE A 64 8.93 -1.47 -4.72
C ILE A 64 7.72 -1.60 -3.78
N CYS A 65 6.79 -2.51 -4.05
CA CYS A 65 5.63 -2.71 -3.19
C CYS A 65 6.02 -3.04 -1.74
N LYS A 66 7.00 -3.94 -1.54
CA LYS A 66 7.51 -4.27 -0.20
C LYS A 66 8.13 -3.08 0.53
N LEU A 67 8.82 -2.23 -0.22
CA LEU A 67 9.44 -1.03 0.31
C LEU A 67 8.39 -0.01 0.74
N LEU A 68 7.41 0.28 -0.13
CA LEU A 68 6.31 1.21 0.17
C LEU A 68 5.47 0.75 1.37
N ASP A 69 5.17 -0.56 1.47
CA ASP A 69 4.48 -1.12 2.64
C ASP A 69 5.28 -0.91 3.93
N SER A 70 6.61 -1.07 3.86
CA SER A 70 7.49 -0.85 5.02
C SER A 70 7.58 0.63 5.41
N PHE A 71 7.55 1.53 4.43
CA PHE A 71 7.52 2.98 4.63
C PHE A 71 6.24 3.45 5.30
N LYS A 72 5.09 2.94 4.84
CA LYS A 72 3.79 3.21 5.46
C LYS A 72 3.78 2.80 6.93
N ARG A 73 4.26 1.58 7.24
CA ARG A 73 4.39 1.08 8.61
C ARG A 73 5.35 1.90 9.48
N ALA A 74 6.45 2.42 8.91
CA ALA A 74 7.40 3.24 9.63
C ALA A 74 6.84 4.62 9.99
N GLY A 75 6.08 5.26 9.08
CA GLY A 75 5.38 6.52 9.36
C GLY A 75 4.26 6.38 10.38
N GLU A 76 3.58 5.23 10.41
CA GLU A 76 2.53 4.92 11.41
C GLU A 76 3.12 4.63 12.81
N GLN A 77 4.33 4.05 12.88
CA GLN A 77 4.97 3.69 14.15
C GLN A 77 5.30 4.90 15.04
N ASN A 78 5.49 6.09 14.46
CA ASN A 78 5.70 7.33 15.21
C ASN A 78 4.40 7.97 15.74
N GLN A 79 3.23 7.48 15.31
CA GLN A 79 1.93 7.95 15.78
C GLN A 79 1.28 7.02 16.82
N SER A 80 1.91 5.89 17.14
CA SER A 80 1.38 4.93 18.11
C SER A 80 2.18 4.99 19.42
N ALA A 81 1.98 6.08 20.16
CA ALA A 81 2.08 6.02 21.62
C ALA A 81 0.67 5.68 22.15
N ASP A 82 0.55 4.50 22.75
CA ASP A 82 -0.57 4.03 23.58
C ASP A 82 -1.84 3.50 22.87
N VAL A 83 -1.77 2.26 22.35
CA VAL A 83 -2.85 1.27 22.59
C VAL A 83 -2.27 -0.15 22.54
N PRO A 84 -2.38 -0.98 23.61
CA PRO A 84 -1.93 -2.37 23.56
C PRO A 84 -2.97 -3.21 22.81
N SER A 85 -2.74 -3.48 21.53
CA SER A 85 -3.55 -4.43 20.77
C SER A 85 -3.00 -5.84 20.96
N THR A 86 -3.43 -6.50 22.04
CA THR A 86 -3.30 -7.97 22.21
C THR A 86 -4.07 -8.66 21.09
N ILE A 87 -3.36 -9.27 20.15
CA ILE A 87 -3.93 -10.19 19.15
C ILE A 87 -3.73 -11.62 19.65
N PRO A 88 -4.78 -12.41 19.94
CA PRO A 88 -4.64 -13.85 20.17
C PRO A 88 -4.55 -14.61 18.83
N PRO A 89 -3.94 -15.82 18.81
CA PRO A 89 -3.71 -16.60 17.59
C PRO A 89 -4.99 -17.24 17.00
N PRO A 90 -4.99 -17.65 15.72
CA PRO A 90 -6.16 -18.28 15.11
C PRO A 90 -6.21 -19.77 15.48
N SER A 91 -7.22 -20.16 16.27
CA SER A 91 -7.63 -21.56 16.40
C SER A 91 -8.97 -21.73 15.71
N SER A 92 -8.97 -22.44 14.58
CA SER A 92 -10.19 -22.99 13.99
C SER A 92 -10.77 -24.03 14.94
N THR A 93 -12.04 -23.90 15.33
CA THR A 93 -13.02 -25.01 15.46
C THR A 93 -14.40 -24.43 15.73
N VAL A 94 -15.37 -24.99 15.02
CA VAL A 94 -16.80 -24.68 14.96
C VAL A 94 -17.48 -24.88 16.33
N THR A 95 -18.30 -23.92 16.77
CA THR A 95 -19.56 -24.22 17.48
C THR A 95 -20.55 -23.06 17.37
N LEU A 96 -21.80 -23.48 17.29
CA LEU A 96 -23.03 -22.78 16.96
C LEU A 96 -23.66 -22.11 18.20
N ASP A 97 -24.40 -21.02 17.93
CA ASP A 97 -25.40 -20.31 18.76
C ASP A 97 -24.97 -19.62 20.06
N THR A 98 -25.27 -18.31 20.15
CA THR A 98 -26.19 -17.71 21.16
C THR A 98 -25.98 -16.19 21.29
N ILE A 99 -26.93 -15.42 20.74
CA ILE A 99 -27.55 -14.17 21.25
C ILE A 99 -26.70 -12.88 21.42
N SER A 100 -27.02 -11.88 20.59
CA SER A 100 -26.73 -10.41 20.62
C SER A 100 -27.08 -9.70 21.96
N PRO A 101 -26.74 -8.41 22.30
CA PRO A 101 -26.82 -7.20 21.44
C PRO A 101 -25.81 -6.05 21.80
N PRO A 102 -26.12 -4.75 21.57
CA PRO A 102 -25.67 -3.95 20.43
C PRO A 102 -24.65 -2.88 20.83
N SER A 103 -23.79 -2.41 19.92
CA SER A 103 -23.24 -1.06 20.04
C SER A 103 -22.91 -0.46 18.69
N LEU A 104 -23.62 0.63 18.45
CA LEU A 104 -23.56 1.50 17.30
C LEU A 104 -22.13 2.04 17.15
N SER A 105 -21.46 1.66 16.08
CA SER A 105 -20.49 2.52 15.43
C SER A 105 -20.74 2.39 13.95
N SER A 106 -21.40 3.40 13.41
CA SER A 106 -21.69 3.55 11.98
C SER A 106 -20.38 3.87 11.27
N THR A 107 -19.50 2.89 11.20
CA THR A 107 -18.52 2.82 10.15
C THR A 107 -19.28 2.17 9.01
N THR A 108 -19.62 2.94 7.96
CA THR A 108 -20.07 2.35 6.71
C THR A 108 -18.92 1.53 6.17
N ALA A 109 -18.81 0.29 6.64
CA ALA A 109 -18.04 -0.74 5.97
C ALA A 109 -18.60 -0.76 4.55
N VAL A 110 -17.74 -0.48 3.57
CA VAL A 110 -18.06 -0.70 2.16
C VAL A 110 -18.18 -2.20 2.02
N ILE A 111 -19.38 -2.72 2.33
CA ILE A 111 -19.77 -4.09 2.06
C ILE A 111 -19.95 -4.13 0.56
N TRP A 112 -18.92 -4.56 -0.14
CA TRP A 112 -19.06 -4.97 -1.52
C TRP A 112 -20.11 -6.09 -1.54
N PRO A 113 -21.27 -5.89 -2.20
CA PRO A 113 -22.23 -6.96 -2.29
C PRO A 113 -21.58 -8.08 -3.12
N GLU A 114 -21.44 -9.27 -2.53
CA GLU A 114 -20.98 -10.49 -3.22
C GLU A 114 -21.86 -10.82 -4.45
N SER A 115 -23.03 -10.19 -4.55
CA SER A 115 -23.99 -10.28 -5.65
C SER A 115 -23.87 -9.17 -6.71
N PHE A 116 -22.83 -8.33 -6.69
CA PHE A 116 -22.65 -7.31 -7.73
C PHE A 116 -22.51 -7.96 -9.11
N GLN A 117 -23.47 -7.68 -9.99
CA GLN A 117 -23.41 -8.08 -11.39
C GLN A 117 -23.24 -6.84 -12.26
N VAL A 118 -22.25 -6.87 -13.14
CA VAL A 118 -22.06 -5.83 -14.15
C VAL A 118 -23.22 -5.94 -15.16
N PRO A 119 -24.01 -4.87 -15.38
CA PRO A 119 -25.12 -4.89 -16.33
C PRO A 119 -24.61 -4.73 -17.76
N TRP A 120 -23.96 -5.77 -18.30
CA TRP A 120 -23.40 -5.78 -19.65
C TRP A 120 -24.42 -5.40 -20.74
N ASN A 121 -25.71 -5.64 -20.51
CA ASN A 121 -26.79 -5.29 -21.44
C ASN A 121 -27.08 -3.78 -21.54
N GLN A 122 -26.54 -2.96 -20.63
CA GLN A 122 -26.63 -1.50 -20.68
C GLN A 122 -25.33 -0.85 -21.17
N MET A 123 -24.32 -1.65 -21.48
CA MET A 123 -23.02 -1.16 -21.92
C MET A 123 -23.11 -0.70 -23.39
N PRO A 124 -22.42 0.38 -23.79
CA PRO A 124 -22.40 0.83 -25.18
C PRO A 124 -22.03 -0.30 -26.13
N SER A 125 -22.72 -0.37 -27.26
CA SER A 125 -22.51 -1.43 -28.25
C SER A 125 -21.09 -1.42 -28.83
N GLU A 126 -20.51 -0.24 -28.88
CA GLU A 126 -19.18 0.07 -29.34
C GLU A 126 -18.14 -0.52 -28.37
N LEU A 127 -18.33 -0.31 -27.06
CA LEU A 127 -17.50 -0.89 -26.01
C LEU A 127 -17.56 -2.43 -26.01
N CYS A 128 -18.76 -3.00 -26.11
CA CYS A 128 -18.96 -4.45 -26.25
C CYS A 128 -18.26 -5.00 -27.50
N SER A 129 -18.32 -4.27 -28.62
CA SER A 129 -17.67 -4.65 -29.87
C SER A 129 -16.15 -4.54 -29.78
N ALA A 130 -15.61 -3.51 -29.14
CA ALA A 130 -14.18 -3.34 -28.93
C ALA A 130 -13.61 -4.50 -28.10
N ILE A 131 -14.29 -4.88 -27.02
CA ILE A 131 -13.94 -6.03 -26.18
C ILE A 131 -13.96 -7.33 -27.00
N ALA A 132 -15.04 -7.59 -27.75
CA ALA A 132 -15.16 -8.80 -28.59
C ALA A 132 -14.06 -8.91 -29.67
N ASN A 133 -13.56 -7.76 -30.15
CA ASN A 133 -12.50 -7.68 -31.14
C ASN A 133 -11.08 -7.59 -30.53
N GLY A 134 -10.96 -7.64 -29.19
CA GLY A 134 -9.67 -7.51 -28.49
C GLY A 134 -9.01 -6.14 -28.66
N LYS A 135 -9.80 -5.09 -28.92
CA LYS A 135 -9.33 -3.71 -29.14
C LYS A 135 -9.60 -2.84 -27.93
N ARG A 136 -8.75 -1.82 -27.72
CA ARG A 136 -8.99 -0.78 -26.71
C ARG A 136 -10.02 0.22 -27.26
N PRO A 137 -11.15 0.45 -26.57
CA PRO A 137 -12.13 1.47 -26.95
C PRO A 137 -11.51 2.87 -26.91
N LEU A 138 -12.02 3.79 -27.72
CA LEU A 138 -11.58 5.19 -27.73
C LEU A 138 -12.34 5.99 -26.65
N PRO A 139 -11.82 7.15 -26.20
CA PRO A 139 -12.46 7.94 -25.13
C PRO A 139 -13.87 8.47 -25.45
N ALA A 140 -14.32 8.37 -26.71
CA ALA A 140 -15.63 8.82 -27.19
C ALA A 140 -16.58 7.65 -27.52
N ASP A 141 -16.16 6.42 -27.21
CA ASP A 141 -16.82 5.15 -27.48
C ASP A 141 -17.62 4.67 -26.25
#